data_AF-A0A7C4RFL8-F1
#
_entry.id   AF-A0A7C4RFL8-F1
#
_cell.length_a   1.000
_cell.length_b   1.000
_cell.length_c   1.000
_cell.angle_alpha   90.00
_cell.angle_beta   90.00
_cell.angle_gamma   90.00
#
_symmetry.space_group_name_H-M   'P 1'
#
loop_
_entity.id
_entity.type
_entity.pdbx_description
1 polymer ?
#
loop_
_entity_poly.entity_id
_entity_poly.type
_entity_poly.pdbx_seq_one_letter_code
_entity_poly.pdbx_strand_id
1 'polypeptide(L)'
;VVALRNMFQDSVKEVLERAYVENVDYNQQYPTQVPRLLKNAYPLHEIVKVDFYLPGCPPSAELINYVLKELLDGRTPSLEGRFKFG
;
A
#
# COMPACT_ATOMS: atom_id res chain seq x y z
N VAL A 1 7.40 0.46 0.05
CA VAL A 1 7.79 1.59 0.93
C VAL A 1 7.06 1.57 2.26
N VAL A 2 5.72 1.65 2.32
CA VAL A 2 4.97 1.74 3.60
C VAL A 2 5.25 0.60 4.57
N ALA A 3 5.43 -0.64 4.08
CA ALA A 3 5.71 -1.80 4.92
C ALA A 3 7.06 -1.77 5.66
N LEU A 4 7.96 -0.82 5.36
CA LEU A 4 9.25 -0.69 6.07
C LEU A 4 9.06 -0.45 7.57
N ARG A 5 7.98 0.20 8.00
CA ARG A 5 7.67 0.40 9.42
C ARG A 5 7.46 -0.91 10.18
N ASN A 6 7.20 -2.02 9.49
CA ASN A 6 6.95 -3.32 10.13
C ASN A 6 8.23 -3.91 10.77
N MET A 7 9.40 -3.35 10.46
CA MET A 7 10.69 -3.78 11.01
C MET A 7 10.94 -3.28 12.45
N PHE A 8 10.15 -2.29 12.90
CA PHE A 8 10.22 -1.74 14.25
C PHE A 8 9.61 -2.69 15.29
N GLN A 9 10.10 -2.62 16.53
CA GLN A 9 9.63 -3.48 17.61
C GLN A 9 8.18 -3.12 17.99
N ASP A 10 7.90 -1.82 18.10
CA ASP A 10 6.54 -1.29 18.22
C ASP A 10 6.26 -0.33 17.06
N SER A 11 5.92 -0.92 15.91
CA SER A 11 5.69 -0.20 14.66
C SER A 11 4.71 0.97 14.76
N VAL A 12 3.66 0.86 15.58
CA VAL A 12 2.66 1.93 15.72
C VAL A 12 3.17 3.04 16.62
N LYS A 13 3.72 2.69 17.78
CA LYS A 13 4.24 3.69 18.71
C LYS A 13 5.39 4.48 18.09
N GLU A 14 6.35 3.80 17.49
CA GLU A 14 7.57 4.43 16.97
C GLU A 14 7.23 5.44 15.86
N VAL A 15 6.32 5.13 14.94
CA VAL A 15 5.93 6.08 13.87
C VAL A 15 5.07 7.23 14.39
N LEU A 16 4.18 7.00 15.36
CA LEU A 16 3.33 8.05 15.92
C LEU A 16 4.12 9.01 16.81
N GLU A 17 5.01 8.49 17.66
CA GLU A 17 5.90 9.29 18.49
C GLU A 17 6.79 10.20 17.63
N ARG A 18 7.42 9.61 16.61
CA ARG A 18 8.28 10.34 15.68
C ARG A 18 7.52 11.45 14.96
N ALA A 19 6.30 11.20 14.50
CA ALA A 19 5.53 12.15 13.69
C ALA A 19 4.83 13.24 14.52
N TYR A 20 4.28 12.90 15.69
CA TYR A 20 3.35 13.76 16.43
C TYR A 20 3.89 14.26 17.79
N VAL A 21 5.06 13.80 18.21
CA VAL A 21 5.70 14.25 19.46
C VAL A 21 7.08 14.80 19.19
N GLU A 22 7.99 14.00 18.59
CA GLU A 22 9.39 14.39 18.44
C GLU A 22 9.63 15.49 17.40
N ASN A 23 8.92 15.47 16.26
CA ASN A 23 9.18 16.36 15.13
C ASN A 23 8.13 17.46 14.95
N VAL A 24 7.27 17.71 15.93
CA VAL A 24 6.20 18.70 15.81
C VAL A 24 6.57 19.99 16.55
N ASP A 25 6.31 21.13 15.91
CA ASP A 25 6.59 22.46 16.48
C ASP A 25 5.53 22.88 17.52
N TYR A 26 4.29 22.41 17.38
CA TYR A 26 3.16 22.80 18.21
C TYR A 26 2.21 21.62 18.47
N ASN A 27 1.54 21.64 19.63
CA ASN A 27 0.47 20.70 19.97
C ASN A 27 0.92 19.22 19.94
N GLN A 28 1.96 18.89 20.71
CA GLN A 28 2.50 17.54 20.88
C GLN A 28 1.46 16.60 21.52
N GLN A 29 0.77 15.84 20.69
CA GLN A 29 -0.17 14.81 21.12
C GLN A 29 -0.50 13.85 19.99
N TYR A 30 -0.82 12.61 20.34
CA TYR A 30 -1.33 11.65 19.37
C TYR A 30 -2.75 12.01 18.91
N PRO A 31 -3.07 11.82 17.61
CA PRO A 31 -4.41 12.09 17.10
C PRO A 31 -5.43 11.08 17.65
N THR A 32 -6.56 11.58 18.17
CA THR A 32 -7.60 10.75 18.82
C THR A 32 -8.88 10.61 18.00
N GLN A 33 -9.15 11.52 17.07
CA GLN A 33 -10.36 11.54 16.23
C GLN A 33 -10.12 10.97 14.83
N VAL A 34 -9.26 9.95 14.73
CA VAL A 34 -8.90 9.27 13.48
C VAL A 34 -8.81 7.76 13.70
N PRO A 35 -8.90 6.95 12.64
CA PRO A 35 -8.72 5.50 12.75
C PRO A 35 -7.36 5.14 13.35
N ARG A 36 -7.34 4.12 14.21
CA ARG A 36 -6.09 3.58 14.76
C ARG A 36 -5.33 2.84 13.68
N LEU A 37 -4.00 2.96 13.71
CA LEU A 37 -3.13 2.14 12.85
C LEU A 37 -3.23 0.67 13.26
N LEU A 38 -3.20 -0.21 12.26
CA LEU A 38 -2.94 -1.63 12.48
C LEU A 38 -1.49 -1.83 12.94
N LYS A 39 -1.24 -2.91 13.67
CA LYS A 39 0.10 -3.28 14.19
C LYS A 39 1.14 -3.19 13.07
N ASN A 40 0.89 -3.85 11.94
CA ASN A 40 1.72 -3.81 10.75
C ASN A 40 0.92 -3.29 9.54
N ALA A 41 1.62 -2.89 8.49
CA ALA A 41 1.03 -2.74 7.16
C ALA A 41 0.99 -4.12 6.48
N TYR A 42 -0.16 -4.51 5.95
CA TYR A 42 -0.39 -5.81 5.31
C TYR A 42 -0.66 -5.63 3.82
N PRO A 43 -0.23 -6.57 2.95
CA PRO A 43 -0.68 -6.59 1.57
C PRO A 43 -2.16 -6.97 1.50
N LEU A 44 -2.87 -6.49 0.48
CA LEU A 44 -4.32 -6.67 0.36
C LEU A 44 -4.76 -8.15 0.35
N HIS A 45 -3.95 -9.01 -0.26
CA HIS A 45 -4.25 -10.44 -0.45
C HIS A 45 -4.22 -11.28 0.84
N GLU A 46 -3.65 -10.76 1.93
CA GLU A 46 -3.73 -11.41 3.25
C GLU A 46 -5.08 -11.17 3.93
N ILE A 47 -5.82 -10.13 3.51
CA ILE A 47 -7.06 -9.69 4.16
C ILE A 47 -8.28 -10.06 3.32
N VAL A 48 -8.18 -9.98 1.99
CA VAL A 48 -9.26 -10.29 1.05
C VAL A 48 -8.74 -11.06 -0.15
N LYS A 49 -9.62 -11.81 -0.81
CA LYS A 49 -9.29 -12.44 -2.09
C LYS A 49 -9.00 -11.36 -3.14
N VAL A 50 -7.87 -11.51 -3.84
CA VAL A 50 -7.46 -10.64 -4.95
C VAL A 50 -7.36 -11.47 -6.22
N ASP A 51 -8.11 -11.08 -7.26
CA ASP A 51 -8.18 -11.85 -8.51
C ASP A 51 -7.02 -11.53 -9.48
N PHE A 52 -6.54 -10.29 -9.49
CA PHE A 52 -5.45 -9.84 -10.38
C PHE A 52 -4.46 -8.92 -9.66
N TYR A 53 -3.18 -9.02 -10.02
CA TYR A 53 -2.11 -8.18 -9.47
C TYR A 53 -1.46 -7.36 -10.58
N LEU A 54 -1.41 -6.04 -10.41
CA LEU A 54 -0.76 -5.11 -11.33
C LEU A 54 0.51 -4.56 -10.66
N PRO A 55 1.69 -5.17 -10.88
CA PRO A 55 2.94 -4.70 -10.30
C PRO A 55 3.35 -3.33 -10.85
N GLY A 56 3.92 -2.51 -9.96
CA GLY A 56 4.51 -1.21 -10.28
C GLY A 56 4.34 -0.21 -9.14
N CYS A 57 5.20 0.81 -9.09
CA CYS A 57 5.15 1.89 -8.10
C CYS A 57 5.37 3.25 -8.78
N PRO A 58 4.44 3.74 -9.62
CA PRO A 58 3.17 3.11 -9.99
C PRO A 58 3.31 2.12 -11.18
N PRO A 59 2.29 1.28 -11.43
CA PRO A 59 2.17 0.56 -12.71
C PRO A 59 2.09 1.53 -13.89
N SER A 60 2.51 1.10 -15.09
CA SER A 60 2.45 1.95 -16.28
C SER A 60 1.01 2.19 -16.74
N ALA A 61 0.76 3.32 -17.40
CA ALA A 61 -0.57 3.67 -17.90
C ALA A 61 -1.06 2.67 -18.95
N GLU A 62 -0.17 2.17 -19.82
CA GLU A 62 -0.47 1.18 -20.85
C GLU A 62 -0.92 -0.14 -20.23
N LEU A 63 -0.29 -0.53 -19.14
CA LEU A 63 -0.62 -1.76 -18.43
C LEU A 63 -2.00 -1.68 -17.79
N ILE A 64 -2.28 -0.58 -17.08
CA ILE A 64 -3.60 -0.34 -16.48
C ILE A 64 -4.68 -0.39 -17.58
N ASN A 65 -4.45 0.31 -18.69
CA ASN A 65 -5.37 0.35 -19.83
C ASN A 65 -5.61 -1.04 -20.45
N TYR A 66 -4.55 -1.83 -20.64
CA TYR A 66 -4.65 -3.20 -21.16
C TYR A 66 -5.54 -4.07 -20.26
N VAL A 67 -5.26 -4.10 -18.96
CA VAL A 67 -6.02 -4.94 -18.01
C VAL A 67 -7.49 -4.55 -17.99
N LEU A 68 -7.79 -3.25 -17.93
CA LEU A 68 -9.17 -2.78 -17.95
C LEU A 68 -9.90 -3.16 -19.23
N LYS A 69 -9.26 -3.02 -20.40
CA LYS A 69 -9.85 -3.41 -21.69
C LYS A 69 -10.14 -4.90 -21.80
N GLU A 70 -9.20 -5.75 -21.39
CA GLU A 70 -9.42 -7.21 -21.39
C GLU A 70 -10.63 -7.60 -20.54
N LEU A 71 -10.74 -7.01 -19.34
CA LEU A 71 -11.87 -7.27 -18.44
C LEU A 71 -13.20 -6.77 -19.01
N LEU A 72 -13.22 -5.59 -19.64
CA LEU A 72 -14.41 -5.05 -20.30
C LEU A 72 -14.85 -5.90 -21.50
N ASP A 73 -13.89 -6.52 -22.21
CA ASP A 73 -14.15 -7.45 -23.32
C ASP A 73 -14.54 -8.87 -22.82
N GLY A 74 -14.63 -9.09 -21.50
CA GLY A 74 -14.94 -10.40 -20.91
C GLY A 74 -13.80 -11.42 -21.00
N ARG A 75 -12.56 -10.96 -21.29
CA ARG A 75 -11.36 -11.80 -21.37
C ARG A 75 -10.58 -11.78 -20.04
N THR A 76 -9.87 -12.85 -19.75
CA THR A 76 -8.90 -12.90 -18.66
C THR A 76 -7.59 -12.25 -19.11
N PRO A 77 -7.12 -11.15 -18.47
CA PRO A 77 -5.87 -10.50 -18.85
C PRO A 77 -4.67 -11.44 -18.74
N SER A 78 -3.89 -11.58 -19.81
CA SER A 78 -2.60 -12.27 -19.76
C SER A 78 -1.50 -11.27 -19.45
N LEU A 79 -0.87 -11.47 -18.30
CA LEU A 79 0.08 -10.57 -17.70
C LEU A 79 1.56 -10.94 -18.01
N GLU A 80 1.78 -12.08 -18.65
CA GLU A 80 3.11 -12.58 -19.03
C GLU A 80 3.83 -11.60 -19.96
N GLY A 81 5.07 -11.24 -19.61
CA GLY A 81 5.90 -10.34 -20.42
C GLY A 81 5.41 -8.88 -20.53
N ARG A 82 4.28 -8.53 -19.90
CA ARG A 82 3.70 -7.18 -19.94
C ARG A 82 4.16 -6.28 -18.80
N PHE A 83 4.92 -6.82 -17.86
CA PHE A 83 5.62 -6.06 -16.84
C PHE A 83 7.11 -6.27 -16.99
N LYS A 84 7.87 -5.18 -17.05
CA LYS A 84 9.31 -5.24 -16.83
C LYS A 84 9.54 -4.99 -15.35
N PHE A 85 10.07 -5.99 -14.66
CA PHE A 85 10.80 -5.72 -13.43
C PHE A 85 12.02 -4.87 -13.83
N GLY A 86 12.26 -3.78 -13.11
CA GLY A 86 13.56 -3.12 -13.15
C GLY A 86 14.61 -4.04 -12.54
#